data_AF-A0A2T1G1A3-F1
#
_entry.id   AF-A0A2T1G1A3-F1
#
_cell.length_a   1.000
_cell.length_b   1.000
_cell.length_c   1.000
_cell.angle_alpha   90.00
_cell.angle_beta   90.00
_cell.angle_gamma   90.00
#
_symmetry.space_group_name_H-M   'P 1'
#
loop_
_entity.id
_entity.type
_entity.pdbx_description
1 polymer ?
#
loop_
_entity_poly.entity_id
_entity_poly.type
_entity_poly.pdbx_seq_one_letter_code
_entity_poly.pdbx_strand_id
1 'polypeptide(L)' 'MKSISGKRLCKIVEHKGWVLKRVTGSHHIYENPELEQILSIPVHRNQDLKVGTLRALMKIAQLSEEDVQSFS' A
#
# COMPACT_ATOMS: atom_id res chain seq x y z
N MET A 1 -4.33 13.86 5.67
CA MET A 1 -3.44 12.68 5.64
C MET A 1 -1.96 12.98 5.92
N LYS A 2 -1.41 12.37 6.97
CA LYS A 2 0.04 12.22 7.19
C LYS A 2 0.62 11.20 6.21
N SER A 3 1.82 11.43 5.68
CA SER A 3 2.51 10.45 4.86
C SER A 3 2.91 9.22 5.68
N ILE A 4 3.04 8.07 5.00
CA ILE A 4 3.54 6.82 5.59
C ILE A 4 4.54 6.16 4.64
N SER A 5 5.43 5.34 5.19
CA SER A 5 6.34 4.52 4.39
C SER A 5 5.60 3.45 3.59
N GLY A 6 6.18 3.05 2.45
CA GLY A 6 5.68 1.92 1.67
C GLY A 6 5.60 0.63 2.49
N LYS A 7 6.54 0.40 3.42
CA LYS A 7 6.50 -0.75 4.34
C LYS A 7 5.24 -0.78 5.21
N ARG A 8 4.80 0.39 5.70
CA ARG A 8 3.57 0.48 6.49
C ARG A 8 2.35 0.23 5.62
N LEU A 9 2.33 0.77 4.40
CA LEU A 9 1.24 0.55 3.46
C LEU A 9 1.10 -0.94 3.08
N CYS A 10 2.22 -1.63 2.86
CA CYS A 10 2.27 -3.08 2.63
C CYS A 10 1.52 -3.85 3.73
N LYS A 11 1.81 -3.57 5.00
CA LYS A 11 1.13 -4.22 6.12
C LYS A 11 -0.38 -3.95 6.12
N ILE A 12 -0.78 -2.70 5.88
CA ILE A 12 -2.20 -2.33 5.85
C ILE A 12 -2.95 -3.11 4.76
N VAL A 13 -2.40 -3.18 3.55
CA VAL A 13 -3.07 -3.89 2.44
C VAL A 13 -3.10 -5.39 2.67
N GLU A 14 -2.06 -5.98 3.26
CA GLU A 14 -2.03 -7.39 3.65
C GLU A 14 -3.15 -7.73 4.65
N HIS A 15 -3.38 -6.86 5.64
CA HIS A 15 -4.51 -6.98 6.58
C HIS A 15 -5.89 -6.83 5.92
N LYS A 16 -5.95 -6.26 4.71
CA LYS A 16 -7.16 -6.10 3.89
C LYS A 16 -7.27 -7.15 2.79
N GLY A 17 -6.53 -8.25 2.90
CA GLY A 17 -6.64 -9.40 1.99
C GLY A 17 -5.83 -9.27 0.70
N TRP A 18 -4.99 -8.24 0.56
CA TRP A 18 -4.04 -8.18 -0.56
C TRP A 18 -2.89 -9.18 -0.34
N VAL A 19 -2.56 -9.93 -1.39
CA VAL A 19 -1.53 -10.99 -1.33
C VAL A 19 -0.31 -10.55 -2.13
N LEU A 20 0.86 -10.52 -1.49
CA LEU A 20 2.13 -10.22 -2.17
C LEU A 20 2.45 -11.34 -3.16
N LYS A 21 2.68 -10.98 -4.42
CA LYS A 21 3.02 -11.94 -5.48
C LYS A 21 4.47 -11.93 -5.88
N ARG A 22 5.05 -10.74 -5.97
CA ARG A 22 6.46 -10.59 -6.30
C ARG A 22 6.99 -9.26 -5.86
N VAL A 23 8.32 -9.21 -5.76
CA VAL A 23 9.07 -7.98 -5.54
C VAL A 23 10.00 -7.76 -6.72
N THR A 24 9.96 -6.56 -7.31
CA THR A 24 10.85 -6.15 -8.40
C THR A 24 11.55 -4.85 -8.01
N GLY A 25 12.82 -4.95 -7.64
CA GLY A 25 13.55 -3.82 -7.04
C GLY A 25 12.88 -3.37 -5.75
N SER A 26 12.48 -2.09 -5.67
CA SER A 26 11.73 -1.57 -4.52
C SER A 26 10.22 -1.81 -4.58
N HIS A 27 9.68 -2.27 -5.71
CA HIS A 27 8.23 -2.41 -5.88
C HIS A 27 7.74 -3.74 -5.35
N HIS A 28 6.81 -3.69 -4.40
CA HIS A 28 6.06 -4.83 -3.88
C HIS A 28 4.74 -4.91 -4.64
N ILE A 29 4.55 -5.99 -5.39
CA ILE A 29 3.41 -6.17 -6.29
C ILE A 29 2.42 -7.14 -5.64
N TYR A 30 1.24 -6.64 -5.33
CA TYR A 30 0.13 -7.36 -4.72
C TYR A 30 -0.99 -7.61 -5.72
N GLU A 31 -1.75 -8.68 -5.48
CA GLU A 31 -3.06 -8.89 -6.07
C GLU A 31 -4.12 -8.97 -4.98
N ASN A 32 -5.35 -8.58 -5.29
CA ASN A 32 -6.51 -8.91 -4.48
C ASN A 32 -7.49 -9.73 -5.34
N PRO A 33 -7.72 -11.02 -5.02
CA PRO A 33 -8.57 -11.89 -5.82
C PRO A 33 -10.06 -11.52 -5.77
N GLU A 34 -10.51 -10.81 -4.73
CA GLU A 34 -11.90 -10.34 -4.62
C GLU A 34 -12.14 -9.07 -5.44
N LEU A 35 -11.10 -8.23 -5.58
CA LEU A 35 -11.17 -6.98 -6.34
C LEU A 35 -10.71 -7.12 -7.79
N GLU A 36 -10.11 -8.24 -8.16
CA GLU A 36 -9.45 -8.48 -9.46
C GLU A 36 -8.45 -7.37 -9.84
N GLN A 37 -7.75 -6.82 -8.84
CA GLN A 37 -6.84 -5.68 -9.02
C GLN A 37 -5.39 -6.01 -8.65
N ILE A 38 -4.47 -5.29 -9.30
CA ILE A 38 -3.03 -5.29 -9.00
C ILE A 38 -2.64 -3.97 -8.36
N LEU A 39 -1.81 -4.04 -7.32
CA LEU A 39 -1.27 -2.89 -6.61
C LEU A 39 0.25 -2.97 -6.54
N SER A 40 0.95 -1.93 -6.99
CA SER A 40 2.41 -1.84 -6.93
C SER A 40 2.83 -0.77 -5.92
N ILE A 41 3.33 -1.19 -4.76
CA ILE A 41 3.75 -0.30 -3.67
C ILE A 41 5.27 -0.11 -3.74
N PRO A 42 5.78 1.12 -3.96
CA PRO A 42 7.21 1.37 -3.86
C PRO A 42 7.64 1.41 -2.37
N VAL A 43 8.64 0.62 -2.03
CA VAL A 43 9.20 0.52 -0.68
C VAL A 43 10.61 1.07 -0.64
N HIS A 44 10.74 2.30 -0.15
CA HIS A 44 12.02 2.97 0.11
C HIS A 44 12.38 2.83 1.59
N ARG A 45 13.66 2.64 1.93
CA ARG A 45 14.11 2.29 3.29
C ARG A 45 13.65 3.30 4.35
N ASN A 46 13.98 4.57 4.17
CA ASN A 46 13.83 5.64 5.17
C ASN A 46 12.99 6.80 4.63
N GLN A 47 12.13 6.55 3.65
CA GLN A 47 11.33 7.60 3.02
C GLN A 47 9.86 7.21 3.00
N ASP A 48 9.05 8.17 3.40
CA ASP A 48 7.61 8.10 3.22
C ASP A 48 7.23 8.26 1.76
N LEU A 49 6.07 7.70 1.41
CA LEU A 49 5.44 7.94 0.12
C LEU A 49 5.03 9.41 0.02
N LYS A 50 5.28 10.02 -1.13
CA LYS A 50 4.68 11.32 -1.45
C LYS A 50 3.16 11.22 -1.33
N VAL A 51 2.52 12.26 -0.78
CA VAL A 51 1.07 12.26 -0.51
C VAL A 51 0.25 11.91 -1.75
N GLY A 52 0.63 12.39 -2.94
CA GLY A 52 -0.05 12.04 -4.19
C GLY A 52 0.04 10.54 -4.53
N THR A 53 1.22 9.94 -4.37
CA THR A 53 1.44 8.49 -4.56
C THR A 53 0.63 7.69 -3.55
N LEU A 54 0.66 8.09 -2.27
CA LEU A 54 -0.12 7.42 -1.23
C LEU A 54 -1.63 7.45 -1.53
N ARG A 55 -2.17 8.62 -1.92
CA ARG A 55 -3.60 8.75 -2.30
C ARG A 55 -3.97 7.86 -3.48
N ALA A 56 -3.13 7.81 -4.51
CA ALA A 56 -3.38 6.97 -5.68
C ALA A 56 -3.42 5.48 -5.31
N LEU A 57 -2.47 5.03 -4.49
CA LEU A 57 -2.41 3.65 -4.02
C LEU A 57 -3.60 3.30 -3.11
N MET A 58 -3.97 4.20 -2.19
CA MET A 58 -5.16 4.02 -1.32
C MET A 58 -6.44 3.88 -2.13
N LYS A 59 -6.60 4.66 -3.21
CA LYS A 59 -7.80 4.57 -4.07
C LYS A 59 -7.92 3.20 -4.73
N ILE A 60 -6.81 2.63 -5.21
CA ILE A 60 -6.78 1.27 -5.79
C ILE A 60 -7.03 0.24 -4.68
N ALA A 61 -6.39 0.42 -3.53
CA ALA A 61 -6.53 -0.47 -2.38
C ALA A 61 -7.86 -0.37 -1.64
N GLN A 62 -8.77 0.51 -2.07
CA GLN A 62 -10.04 0.84 -1.39
C GLN A 62 -9.86 1.19 0.10
N LEU A 63 -8.80 1.93 0.42
CA LEU A 63 -8.48 2.38 1.78
C LEU A 63 -8.98 3.80 2.05
N SER A 64 -9.49 4.00 3.26
CA SER A 64 -9.81 5.31 3.83
C SER A 64 -8.59 5.93 4.54
N GLU A 65 -8.66 7.23 4.87
CA GLU A 65 -7.62 7.84 5.73
C GLU A 65 -7.56 7.20 7.12
N GLU A 66 -8.68 6.69 7.64
CA GLU A 66 -8.75 6.01 8.94
C GLU A 66 -7.96 4.70 8.93
N ASP A 67 -8.09 3.90 7.86
CA ASP A 67 -7.34 2.65 7.70
C ASP A 67 -5.81 2.88 7.79
N VAL A 68 -5.35 4.06 7.37
CA VAL A 68 -3.93 4.42 7.38
C VAL A 68 -3.48 5.01 8.72
N GLN A 69 -4.35 5.79 9.37
CA GLN A 69 -4.01 6.50 10.60
C GLN A 69 -4.14 5.63 11.84
N SER A 70 -5.16 4.77 11.89
CA SER A 70 -5.48 3.92 13.04
C SER A 70 -4.67 2.62 13.08
N PHE A 71 -3.95 2.29 12.01
CA PHE A 71 -3.12 1.09 11.93
C PHE A 71 -1.87 1.21 12.80
N SER A 72 -1.86 0.54 13.96
CA SER A 72 -0.74 0.52 14.92
C SER A 72 0.34 -0.52 14.58
#